data_AF-A0A9R1T196-F1
#
_entry.id   AF-A0A9R1T196-F1
#
_cell.length_a   1.000
_cell.length_b   1.000
_cell.length_c   1.000
_cell.angle_alpha   90.00
_cell.angle_beta   90.00
_cell.angle_gamma   90.00
#
_symmetry.space_group_name_H-M   'P 1'
#
loop_
_entity.id
_entity.type
_entity.pdbx_description
1 polymer ?
#
loop_
_entity_poly.entity_id
_entity_poly.type
_entity_poly.pdbx_seq_one_letter_code
_entity_poly.pdbx_strand_id
1 'polypeptide(L)'
;MLLRTLCILRARQTVLNISFKASSDRAIGSYRQLVPQVRVLIGGNDNIKVKKCQFHTTQRLHIPPGLALLIRPLTRVGAFLFGRYFKRWWAKKTPEEKEVFKKWFSVRRQKIYGALGVVLAGLFFFYLTHMEKDPLTGRYRFIILTKEQQKVLGKLTFDVHLEMHQDSIVPSDNPAYVRLVRITDRLIKANQDLPQVTDRHWTLSVVASDAKNAYVLPGGNIFVFLGALKITENDDQLAIILAHEMGHVLLQHPIEQISRNVLLDILLAAPIAIIWATFPDLLALLIQALGVNLVDVLVTLPHSRQAEIEADDLGIRLAARACFDVREAVVFWKIMQLLTDFKVEPKDIPWLSTHPNHEEREKHLSAKMKEALLIRTQSGCPKLSRYDPIESFNSRSTKQHASHLKAKGIL
;
A
#
# COMPACT_ATOMS: atom_id res chain seq x y z
N MET A 1 -7.33 6.04 25.35
CA MET A 1 -7.34 4.57 25.56
C MET A 1 -7.07 4.19 27.02
N LEU A 2 -6.11 4.83 27.71
CA LEU A 2 -5.84 4.65 29.15
C LEU A 2 -7.06 4.79 30.09
N LEU A 3 -8.01 5.69 29.81
CA LEU A 3 -9.23 5.85 30.61
C LEU A 3 -10.26 4.72 30.41
N ARG A 4 -10.24 4.01 29.27
CA ARG A 4 -11.12 2.83 29.05
C ARG A 4 -10.60 1.60 29.79
N THR A 5 -9.29 1.44 29.92
CA THR A 5 -8.65 0.33 30.66
C THR A 5 -8.90 0.43 32.17
N LEU A 6 -8.93 1.66 32.72
CA LEU A 6 -9.21 1.91 34.14
C LEU A 6 -10.64 1.56 34.55
N CYS A 7 -11.62 1.65 33.63
CA CYS A 7 -13.02 1.34 33.93
C CYS A 7 -13.29 -0.18 34.00
N ILE A 8 -12.58 -0.97 33.17
CA ILE A 8 -12.68 -2.44 33.16
C ILE A 8 -12.06 -3.03 34.44
N LEU A 9 -10.99 -2.42 34.95
CA LEU A 9 -10.36 -2.83 36.21
C LEU A 9 -11.24 -2.52 37.43
N ARG A 10 -11.93 -1.38 37.44
CA ARG A 10 -12.81 -0.98 38.57
C ARG A 10 -14.09 -1.82 38.65
N ALA A 11 -14.64 -2.25 37.52
CA ALA A 11 -15.80 -3.16 37.47
C ALA A 11 -15.47 -4.60 37.87
N ARG A 12 -14.22 -5.06 37.64
CA ARG A 12 -13.76 -6.39 38.06
C ARG A 12 -13.57 -6.51 39.58
N GLN A 13 -13.22 -5.44 40.27
CA GLN A 13 -13.05 -5.44 41.73
C GLN A 13 -14.38 -5.59 42.50
N THR A 14 -15.52 -5.29 41.88
CA THR A 14 -16.84 -5.35 42.55
C THR A 14 -17.52 -6.73 42.46
N VAL A 15 -16.98 -7.66 41.66
CA VAL A 15 -17.62 -8.98 41.39
C VAL A 15 -16.88 -10.15 42.06
N LEU A 16 -15.70 -9.94 42.65
CA LEU A 16 -14.94 -10.97 43.37
C LEU A 16 -15.25 -10.94 44.87
N ASN A 17 -16.45 -11.36 45.23
CA ASN A 17 -16.75 -11.87 46.58
C ASN A 17 -17.60 -13.13 46.43
N ILE A 18 -16.94 -14.22 46.00
CA ILE A 18 -17.52 -15.56 46.03
C ILE A 18 -16.53 -16.45 46.77
N SER A 19 -16.99 -16.94 47.91
CA SER A 19 -16.30 -17.85 48.82
C SER A 19 -15.89 -19.14 48.08
N PHE A 20 -14.60 -19.49 48.15
CA PHE A 20 -14.11 -20.80 47.73
C PHE A 20 -14.15 -21.76 48.92
N LYS A 21 -14.94 -22.83 48.81
CA LYS A 21 -14.79 -24.06 49.61
C LYS A 21 -14.31 -25.16 48.67
N ALA A 22 -13.17 -25.75 48.99
CA ALA A 22 -12.46 -26.73 48.18
C ALA A 22 -13.09 -28.13 48.25
N SER A 23 -12.97 -28.89 47.16
CA SER A 23 -12.91 -30.37 47.19
C SER A 23 -12.14 -30.87 45.97
N SER A 24 -11.22 -31.81 46.21
CA SER A 24 -10.38 -32.50 45.22
C SER A 24 -11.14 -33.62 44.50
N ASP A 25 -10.79 -33.91 43.24
CA ASP A 25 -10.21 -35.20 42.80
C ASP A 25 -10.18 -35.36 41.26
N ARG A 26 -9.02 -35.83 40.78
CA ARG A 26 -8.71 -36.77 39.67
C ARG A 26 -9.14 -36.55 38.21
N ALA A 27 -8.08 -36.64 37.37
CA ALA A 27 -7.88 -37.52 36.21
C ALA A 27 -8.21 -37.07 34.76
N ILE A 28 -7.12 -36.96 33.96
CA ILE A 28 -6.83 -37.55 32.63
C ILE A 28 -7.90 -37.46 31.52
N GLY A 29 -7.56 -36.81 30.40
CA GLY A 29 -8.04 -37.19 29.06
C GLY A 29 -8.28 -36.06 28.05
N SER A 30 -7.62 -36.15 26.88
CA SER A 30 -8.05 -35.66 25.55
C SER A 30 -8.35 -34.16 25.34
N TYR A 31 -7.41 -33.43 24.72
CA TYR A 31 -7.68 -32.11 24.14
C TYR A 31 -8.36 -32.26 22.76
N ARG A 32 -9.70 -32.34 22.77
CA ARG A 32 -10.57 -32.00 21.63
C ARG A 32 -11.30 -30.70 21.95
N GLN A 33 -11.21 -29.74 21.03
CA GLN A 33 -12.03 -28.52 20.87
C GLN A 33 -13.06 -28.21 21.98
N LEU A 34 -12.83 -27.12 22.72
CA LEU A 34 -13.88 -26.36 23.40
C LEU A 34 -13.66 -24.86 23.16
N VAL A 35 -14.23 -24.36 22.06
CA VAL A 35 -14.56 -22.94 21.91
C VAL A 35 -15.71 -22.67 22.88
N PRO A 36 -15.63 -21.72 23.82
CA PRO A 36 -16.78 -21.40 24.65
C PRO A 36 -17.81 -20.70 23.77
N GLN A 37 -18.88 -21.41 23.41
CA GLN A 37 -20.12 -20.76 23.00
C GLN A 37 -20.68 -20.02 24.21
N VAL A 38 -20.38 -18.73 24.30
CA VAL A 38 -21.08 -17.84 25.22
C VAL A 38 -22.46 -17.57 24.63
N ARG A 39 -23.38 -18.49 24.90
CA ARG A 39 -24.81 -18.27 24.70
C ARG A 39 -25.27 -17.36 25.84
N VAL A 40 -25.33 -16.05 25.59
CA VAL A 40 -25.91 -15.09 26.53
C VAL A 40 -27.41 -15.35 26.59
N LEU A 41 -27.85 -16.10 27.61
CA LEU A 41 -29.25 -16.19 27.98
C LEU A 41 -29.64 -14.85 28.61
N ILE A 42 -30.26 -13.98 27.83
CA ILE A 42 -30.96 -12.82 28.37
C ILE A 42 -32.32 -13.32 28.87
N GLY A 43 -32.30 -13.89 30.08
CA GLY A 43 -33.49 -14.07 30.91
C GLY A 43 -33.77 -12.77 31.66
N GLY A 44 -35.01 -12.30 31.61
CA GLY A 44 -35.42 -11.00 32.11
C GLY A 44 -35.14 -10.79 33.60
N ASN A 45 -34.60 -9.61 33.92
CA ASN A 45 -35.02 -8.82 35.06
C ASN A 45 -34.55 -7.36 34.86
N ASP A 46 -35.50 -6.47 34.55
CA ASP A 46 -35.30 -5.05 34.25
C ASP A 46 -35.06 -4.22 35.52
N ASN A 47 -33.88 -4.29 36.16
CA ASN A 47 -33.59 -3.38 37.28
C ASN A 47 -32.13 -2.98 37.51
N ILE A 48 -31.25 -3.06 36.50
CA ILE A 48 -29.93 -2.42 36.58
C ILE A 48 -29.81 -1.33 35.52
N LYS A 49 -30.09 -0.09 35.92
CA LYS A 49 -29.73 1.10 35.13
C LYS A 49 -28.21 1.26 35.14
N VAL A 50 -27.54 0.68 34.14
CA VAL A 50 -26.13 0.98 33.88
C VAL A 50 -26.06 2.49 33.57
N LYS A 51 -25.44 3.27 34.46
CA LYS A 51 -25.14 4.69 34.20
C LYS A 51 -24.31 4.76 32.92
N LYS A 52 -24.94 5.13 31.79
CA LYS A 52 -24.23 5.48 30.57
C LYS A 52 -23.36 6.69 30.90
N CYS A 53 -22.05 6.49 31.04
CA CYS A 53 -21.10 7.59 31.07
C CYS A 53 -21.22 8.33 29.75
N GLN A 54 -21.88 9.50 29.76
CA GLN A 54 -21.91 10.42 28.63
C GLN A 54 -20.54 11.08 28.52
N PHE A 55 -19.57 10.38 27.92
CA PHE A 55 -18.40 11.04 27.38
C PHE A 55 -18.76 11.52 25.98
N HIS A 56 -18.89 12.85 25.82
CA HIS A 56 -18.77 13.45 24.50
C HIS A 56 -17.33 13.25 24.02
N THR A 57 -17.12 12.25 23.17
CA THR A 57 -15.95 12.28 22.28
C THR A 57 -16.24 13.37 21.26
N THR A 58 -15.44 14.43 21.24
CA THR A 58 -15.42 15.40 20.13
C THR A 58 -15.49 14.62 18.82
N GLN A 59 -16.36 15.02 17.89
CA GLN A 59 -16.40 14.42 16.55
C GLN A 59 -14.97 14.32 16.03
N ARG A 60 -14.62 13.19 15.39
CA ARG A 60 -13.31 13.07 14.73
C ARG A 60 -13.21 14.25 13.78
N LEU A 61 -12.29 15.17 14.07
CA LEU A 61 -11.91 16.22 13.13
C LEU A 61 -11.27 15.50 11.93
N HIS A 62 -12.09 15.23 10.92
CA HIS A 62 -11.64 14.65 9.68
C HIS A 62 -10.85 15.72 8.94
N ILE A 63 -9.56 15.48 8.70
CA ILE A 63 -8.82 16.27 7.72
C ILE A 63 -9.46 15.94 6.36
N PRO A 64 -10.05 16.91 5.64
CA PRO A 64 -10.58 16.68 4.31
C PRO A 64 -9.47 16.07 3.43
N PRO A 65 -9.73 15.03 2.64
CA PRO A 65 -8.69 14.40 1.82
C PRO A 65 -7.95 15.38 0.90
N GLY A 66 -8.65 16.39 0.37
CA GLY A 66 -8.03 17.49 -0.38
C GLY A 66 -7.03 18.31 0.45
N LEU A 67 -7.34 18.59 1.73
CA LEU A 67 -6.40 19.24 2.64
C LEU A 67 -5.19 18.36 2.92
N ALA A 68 -5.38 17.04 3.06
CA ALA A 68 -4.28 16.09 3.24
C ALA A 68 -3.33 16.05 2.02
N LEU A 69 -3.87 16.17 0.80
CA LEU A 69 -3.07 16.29 -0.42
C LEU A 69 -2.30 17.62 -0.49
N LEU A 70 -2.85 18.70 0.07
CA LEU A 70 -2.20 20.01 0.16
C LEU A 70 -1.14 20.10 1.26
N ILE A 71 -1.16 19.22 2.28
CA ILE A 71 -0.13 19.21 3.33
C ILE A 71 1.27 19.12 2.71
N ARG A 72 1.45 18.27 1.69
CA ARG A 72 2.74 18.00 1.05
C ARG A 72 3.40 19.23 0.40
N PRO A 73 2.75 19.96 -0.53
CA PRO A 73 3.33 21.20 -1.04
C PRO A 73 3.45 22.26 0.07
N LEU A 74 2.49 22.36 0.99
CA LEU A 74 2.52 23.37 2.05
C LEU A 74 3.68 23.19 3.03
N THR A 75 4.01 21.96 3.43
CA THR A 75 5.11 21.71 4.38
C THR A 75 6.46 21.98 3.72
N ARG A 76 6.68 21.49 2.49
CA ARG A 76 7.95 21.69 1.77
C ARG A 76 8.16 23.15 1.38
N VAL A 77 7.17 23.79 0.76
CA VAL A 77 7.25 25.21 0.38
C VAL A 77 7.30 26.10 1.62
N GLY A 78 6.52 25.78 2.65
CA GLY A 78 6.55 26.49 3.93
C GLY A 78 7.92 26.44 4.60
N ALA A 79 8.55 25.26 4.66
CA ALA A 79 9.91 25.09 5.20
C ALA A 79 10.96 25.88 4.41
N PHE A 80 10.88 25.83 3.07
CA PHE A 80 11.71 26.63 2.17
C PHE A 80 11.58 28.13 2.44
N LEU A 81 10.34 28.65 2.45
CA LEU A 81 10.06 30.07 2.68
C LEU A 81 10.52 30.50 4.06
N PHE A 82 10.27 29.68 5.08
CA PHE A 82 10.70 29.94 6.45
C PHE A 82 12.23 30.01 6.56
N GLY A 83 12.95 29.05 5.98
CA GLY A 83 14.41 29.03 5.98
C GLY A 83 15.00 30.29 5.32
N ARG A 84 14.50 30.66 4.14
CA ARG A 84 14.92 31.90 3.44
C ARG A 84 14.59 33.16 4.22
N TYR A 85 13.39 33.23 4.79
CA TYR A 85 12.98 34.34 5.63
C TYR A 85 13.92 34.48 6.82
N PHE A 86 14.19 33.39 7.54
CA PHE A 86 15.09 33.37 8.68
C PHE A 86 16.50 33.80 8.30
N LYS A 87 17.06 33.29 7.19
CA LYS A 87 18.36 33.70 6.66
C LYS A 87 18.43 35.21 6.44
N ARG A 88 17.44 35.80 5.77
CA ARG A 88 17.37 37.24 5.50
C ARG A 88 17.20 38.05 6.78
N TRP A 89 16.34 37.60 7.68
CA TRP A 89 16.13 38.22 8.98
C TRP A 89 17.42 38.22 9.81
N TRP A 90 18.14 37.10 9.87
CA TRP A 90 19.40 36.96 10.59
C TRP A 90 20.52 37.81 9.98
N ALA A 91 20.57 37.91 8.65
CA ALA A 91 21.55 38.73 7.95
C ALA A 91 21.42 40.22 8.29
N LYS A 92 20.18 40.71 8.52
CA LYS A 92 19.91 42.12 8.89
C LYS A 92 20.31 42.50 10.32
N LYS A 93 20.65 41.53 11.18
CA LYS A 93 20.95 41.79 12.60
C LYS A 93 22.38 42.29 12.84
N THR A 94 22.53 43.25 13.75
CA THR A 94 23.85 43.74 14.18
C THR A 94 24.61 42.67 14.96
N PRO A 95 25.95 42.78 15.10
CA PRO A 95 26.72 41.85 15.92
C PRO A 95 26.21 41.75 17.36
N GLU A 96 25.82 42.86 17.97
CA GLU A 96 25.28 42.92 19.34
C GLU A 96 23.95 42.18 19.46
N GLU A 97 23.01 42.40 18.52
CA GLU A 97 21.74 41.69 18.49
C GLU A 97 21.94 40.18 18.33
N LYS A 98 22.93 39.77 17.51
CA LYS A 98 23.29 38.36 17.32
C LYS A 98 23.83 37.74 18.60
N GLU A 99 24.69 38.45 19.35
CA GLU A 99 25.21 37.97 20.63
C GLU A 99 24.10 37.85 21.70
N VAL A 100 23.17 38.81 21.74
CA VAL A 100 21.98 38.71 22.60
C VAL A 100 21.18 37.46 22.27
N PHE A 101 20.95 37.16 20.98
CA PHE A 101 20.24 35.96 20.56
C PHE A 101 21.00 34.67 20.89
N LYS A 102 22.32 34.62 20.67
CA LYS A 102 23.16 33.48 21.05
C LYS A 102 23.10 33.21 22.54
N LYS A 103 23.19 34.25 23.38
CA LYS A 103 23.06 34.14 24.84
C LYS A 103 21.65 33.72 25.25
N TRP A 104 20.62 34.27 24.60
CA TRP A 104 19.23 33.84 24.79
C TRP A 104 19.04 32.35 24.48
N PHE A 105 19.63 31.88 23.38
CA PHE A 105 19.56 30.49 22.95
C PHE A 105 20.38 29.59 23.89
N SER A 106 21.60 29.96 24.27
CA SER A 106 22.45 29.14 25.13
C SER A 106 21.81 28.89 26.50
N VAL A 107 21.14 29.90 27.07
CA VAL A 107 20.39 29.79 28.33
C VAL A 107 19.13 28.93 28.18
N ARG A 108 18.46 28.97 27.03
CA ARG A 108 17.19 28.24 26.79
C ARG A 108 17.35 26.93 26.03
N ARG A 109 18.56 26.54 25.60
CA ARG A 109 18.78 25.39 24.71
C ARG A 109 18.18 24.09 25.24
N GLN A 110 18.23 23.87 26.56
CA GLN A 110 17.64 22.67 27.17
C GLN A 110 16.12 22.65 27.06
N LYS A 111 15.46 23.81 27.19
CA LYS A 111 14.01 23.92 26.98
C LYS A 111 13.63 23.70 25.51
N ILE A 112 14.45 24.22 24.59
CA ILE A 112 14.25 24.04 23.15
C ILE A 112 14.42 22.58 22.75
N TYR A 113 15.51 21.94 23.18
CA TYR A 113 15.75 20.51 22.92
C TYR A 113 14.73 19.63 23.62
N GLY A 114 14.29 19.98 24.84
CA GLY A 114 13.19 19.30 25.52
C GLY A 114 11.88 19.40 24.74
N ALA A 115 11.52 20.58 24.24
CA ALA A 115 10.33 20.76 23.40
C ALA A 115 10.42 19.97 22.09
N LEU A 116 11.57 19.99 21.41
CA LEU A 116 11.81 19.19 20.21
C LEU A 116 11.70 17.69 20.52
N GLY A 117 12.26 17.24 21.64
CA GLY A 117 12.17 15.86 22.11
C GLY A 117 10.72 15.44 22.34
N VAL A 118 9.88 16.30 22.92
CA VAL A 118 8.44 16.05 23.11
C VAL A 118 7.72 15.91 21.75
N VAL A 119 8.03 16.77 20.77
CA VAL A 119 7.45 16.68 19.42
C VAL A 119 7.86 15.37 18.74
N LEU A 120 9.14 15.02 18.78
CA LEU A 120 9.65 13.77 18.20
C LEU A 120 9.06 12.53 18.89
N ALA A 121 8.95 12.55 20.22
CA ALA A 121 8.29 11.49 20.98
C ALA A 121 6.80 11.38 20.61
N GLY A 122 6.12 12.51 20.40
CA GLY A 122 4.75 12.56 19.90
C GLY A 122 4.61 11.95 18.51
N LEU A 123 5.49 12.29 17.57
CA LEU A 123 5.52 11.70 16.23
C LEU A 123 5.84 10.20 16.26
N PHE A 124 6.76 9.78 17.12
CA PHE A 124 7.08 8.36 17.31
C PHE A 124 5.88 7.59 17.89
N PHE A 125 5.21 8.14 18.90
CA PHE A 125 3.99 7.55 19.45
C PHE A 125 2.86 7.54 18.40
N PHE A 126 2.73 8.59 17.59
CA PHE A 126 1.81 8.63 16.46
C PHE A 126 2.11 7.53 15.46
N TYR A 127 3.39 7.33 15.09
CA TYR A 127 3.82 6.24 14.21
C TYR A 127 3.39 4.88 14.76
N LEU A 128 3.75 4.57 16.01
CA LEU A 128 3.42 3.29 16.64
C LEU A 128 1.91 3.02 16.74
N THR A 129 1.10 4.04 17.00
CA THR A 129 -0.36 3.90 17.13
C THR A 129 -1.09 3.71 15.81
N HIS A 130 -0.44 4.00 14.68
CA HIS A 130 -0.98 3.83 13.31
C HIS A 130 -0.30 2.69 12.55
N MET A 131 0.49 1.86 13.24
CA MET A 131 0.94 0.58 12.72
C MET A 131 -0.20 -0.44 12.81
N GLU A 132 -0.53 -1.08 11.70
CA GLU A 132 -1.46 -2.20 11.65
C GLU A 132 -0.79 -3.42 11.02
N LYS A 133 -1.19 -4.62 11.45
CA LYS A 133 -0.74 -5.88 10.85
C LYS A 133 -1.65 -6.24 9.69
N ASP A 134 -1.10 -6.46 8.51
CA ASP A 134 -1.86 -6.92 7.37
C ASP A 134 -2.33 -8.37 7.57
N PRO A 135 -3.62 -8.68 7.38
CA PRO A 135 -4.16 -10.02 7.55
C PRO A 135 -3.74 -11.04 6.46
N LEU A 136 -3.29 -10.60 5.27
CA LEU A 136 -2.92 -11.49 4.15
C LEU A 136 -1.43 -11.85 4.15
N THR A 137 -0.56 -10.91 4.52
CA THR A 137 0.91 -11.11 4.56
C THR A 137 1.45 -11.25 5.98
N GLY A 138 0.72 -10.75 6.99
CA GLY A 138 1.21 -10.67 8.36
C GLY A 138 2.23 -9.55 8.60
N ARG A 139 2.56 -8.74 7.60
CA ARG A 139 3.51 -7.62 7.73
C ARG A 139 2.87 -6.44 8.46
N TYR A 140 3.66 -5.75 9.27
CA TYR A 140 3.26 -4.46 9.83
C TYR A 140 3.39 -3.34 8.78
N ARG A 141 2.33 -2.53 8.64
CA ARG A 141 2.27 -1.38 7.74
C ARG A 141 1.78 -0.14 8.47
N PHE A 142 2.23 1.03 8.00
CA PHE A 142 1.86 2.32 8.55
C PHE A 142 0.72 2.94 7.74
N ILE A 143 -0.46 3.11 8.37
CA ILE A 143 -1.66 3.62 7.71
C ILE A 143 -2.25 4.77 8.53
N ILE A 144 -2.13 6.00 8.01
CA ILE A 144 -2.67 7.20 8.69
C ILE A 144 -4.14 7.46 8.35
N LEU A 145 -4.61 6.93 7.22
CA LEU A 145 -5.95 7.20 6.72
C LEU A 145 -6.95 6.20 7.31
N THR A 146 -8.02 6.73 7.90
CA THR A 146 -9.16 5.91 8.35
C THR A 146 -9.87 5.26 7.15
N LYS A 147 -10.61 4.16 7.39
CA LYS A 147 -11.38 3.48 6.33
C LYS A 147 -12.35 4.41 5.58
N GLU A 148 -12.99 5.36 6.28
CA GLU A 148 -13.85 6.34 5.63
C GLU A 148 -13.07 7.32 4.76
N GLN A 149 -11.91 7.80 5.20
CA GLN A 149 -11.04 8.64 4.37
C GLN A 149 -10.51 7.88 3.15
N GLN A 150 -10.21 6.58 3.29
CA GLN A 150 -9.82 5.72 2.17
C GLN A 150 -10.96 5.59 1.14
N LYS A 151 -12.21 5.42 1.57
CA LYS A 151 -13.37 5.40 0.67
C LYS A 151 -13.54 6.71 -0.09
N VAL A 152 -13.47 7.84 0.62
CA VAL A 152 -13.58 9.17 -0.01
C VAL A 152 -12.44 9.40 -1.00
N LEU A 153 -11.21 9.07 -0.62
CA LEU A 153 -10.06 9.16 -1.51
C LEU A 153 -10.23 8.26 -2.72
N GLY A 154 -10.67 7.02 -2.54
CA GLY A 154 -10.94 6.07 -3.62
C GLY A 154 -11.94 6.61 -4.62
N LYS A 155 -13.07 7.14 -4.14
CA LYS A 155 -14.08 7.78 -4.99
C LYS A 155 -13.51 8.98 -5.76
N LEU A 156 -12.81 9.89 -5.07
CA LEU A 156 -12.21 11.06 -5.72
C LEU A 156 -11.21 10.65 -6.81
N THR A 157 -10.34 9.68 -6.51
CA THR A 157 -9.38 9.19 -7.51
C THR A 157 -10.08 8.53 -8.69
N PHE A 158 -11.17 7.80 -8.44
CA PHE A 158 -11.95 7.19 -9.51
C PHE A 158 -12.61 8.26 -10.41
N ASP A 159 -13.28 9.25 -9.82
CA ASP A 159 -13.96 10.31 -10.56
C ASP A 159 -12.98 11.08 -11.47
N VAL A 160 -11.80 11.44 -10.95
CA VAL A 160 -10.74 12.11 -11.73
C VAL A 160 -10.22 11.22 -12.87
N HIS A 161 -9.98 9.92 -12.62
CA HIS A 161 -9.53 9.02 -13.67
C HIS A 161 -10.59 8.73 -14.73
N LEU A 162 -11.86 8.68 -14.33
CA LEU A 162 -12.96 8.52 -15.27
C LEU A 162 -13.07 9.75 -16.18
N GLU A 163 -12.98 10.96 -15.61
CA GLU A 163 -12.99 12.22 -16.38
C GLU A 163 -11.80 12.30 -17.35
N MET A 164 -10.60 11.91 -16.91
CA MET A 164 -9.40 11.89 -17.77
C MET A 164 -9.52 10.96 -18.98
N HIS A 165 -10.28 9.87 -18.86
CA HIS A 165 -10.37 8.83 -19.91
C HIS A 165 -11.73 8.78 -20.61
N GLN A 166 -12.69 9.64 -20.26
CA GLN A 166 -14.10 9.53 -20.65
C GLN A 166 -14.30 9.34 -22.17
N ASP A 167 -13.57 10.09 -22.99
CA ASP A 167 -13.69 10.07 -24.46
C ASP A 167 -13.01 8.85 -25.10
N SER A 168 -12.23 8.11 -24.31
CA SER A 168 -11.44 6.94 -24.74
C SER A 168 -11.96 5.64 -24.13
N ILE A 169 -13.09 5.64 -23.42
CA ILE A 169 -13.66 4.41 -22.87
C ILE A 169 -14.25 3.57 -24.00
N VAL A 170 -13.79 2.32 -24.07
CA VAL A 170 -14.27 1.35 -25.05
C VAL A 170 -15.69 0.88 -24.68
N PRO A 171 -16.60 0.75 -25.66
CA PRO A 171 -17.93 0.19 -25.46
C PRO A 171 -17.93 -1.23 -24.87
N SER A 172 -18.99 -1.58 -24.13
CA SER A 172 -19.10 -2.86 -23.41
C SER A 172 -19.25 -4.09 -24.32
N ASP A 173 -19.65 -3.91 -25.58
CA ASP A 173 -19.77 -4.96 -26.60
C ASP A 173 -18.45 -5.24 -27.32
N ASN A 174 -17.41 -4.44 -27.09
CA ASN A 174 -16.10 -4.66 -27.68
C ASN A 174 -15.53 -6.02 -27.23
N PRO A 175 -14.99 -6.85 -28.14
CA PRO A 175 -14.43 -8.16 -27.80
C PRO A 175 -13.34 -8.12 -26.72
N ALA A 176 -12.52 -7.07 -26.69
CA ALA A 176 -11.50 -6.88 -25.66
C ALA A 176 -12.12 -6.63 -24.29
N TYR A 177 -13.20 -5.83 -24.24
CA TYR A 177 -13.95 -5.58 -23.01
C TYR A 177 -14.58 -6.87 -22.48
N VAL A 178 -15.28 -7.63 -23.33
CA VAL A 178 -15.91 -8.90 -22.95
C VAL A 178 -14.88 -9.92 -22.44
N ARG A 179 -13.71 -10.00 -23.10
CA ARG A 179 -12.59 -10.85 -22.66
C ARG A 179 -12.09 -10.45 -21.27
N LEU A 180 -11.86 -9.16 -21.03
CA LEU A 180 -11.38 -8.64 -19.75
C LEU A 180 -12.40 -8.81 -18.62
N VAL A 181 -13.69 -8.61 -18.90
CA VAL A 181 -14.76 -8.89 -17.94
C VAL A 181 -14.72 -10.34 -17.51
N ARG A 182 -14.59 -11.29 -18.44
CA ARG A 182 -14.53 -12.73 -18.14
C ARG A 182 -13.34 -13.07 -17.23
N ILE A 183 -12.17 -12.52 -17.52
CA ILE A 183 -10.95 -12.78 -16.73
C ILE A 183 -11.08 -12.19 -15.34
N THR A 184 -11.53 -10.94 -15.25
CA THR A 184 -11.70 -10.20 -13.99
C THR A 184 -12.76 -10.84 -13.11
N ASP A 185 -13.92 -11.20 -13.67
CA ASP A 185 -15.01 -11.88 -12.95
C ASP A 185 -14.55 -13.24 -12.38
N ARG A 186 -13.76 -14.00 -13.15
CA ARG A 186 -13.17 -15.26 -12.69
C ARG A 186 -12.19 -15.05 -11.52
N LEU A 187 -11.34 -14.03 -11.58
CA LEU A 187 -10.45 -13.65 -10.48
C LEU A 187 -11.24 -13.28 -9.22
N ILE A 188 -12.26 -12.44 -9.34
CA ILE A 188 -13.07 -11.99 -8.19
C ILE A 188 -13.82 -13.17 -7.57
N LYS A 189 -14.53 -13.97 -8.39
CA LYS A 189 -15.34 -15.10 -7.93
C LYS A 189 -14.53 -16.16 -7.18
N ALA A 190 -13.34 -16.49 -7.67
CA ALA A 190 -12.50 -17.51 -7.04
C ALA A 190 -11.88 -17.09 -5.70
N ASN A 191 -11.97 -15.81 -5.35
CA ASN A 191 -11.32 -15.22 -4.17
C ASN A 191 -12.33 -14.51 -3.23
N GLN A 192 -13.63 -14.87 -3.31
CA GLN A 192 -14.69 -14.29 -2.48
C GLN A 192 -14.60 -14.68 -0.99
N ASP A 193 -13.79 -15.66 -0.62
CA ASP A 193 -13.49 -16.00 0.77
C ASP A 193 -12.61 -14.95 1.47
N LEU A 194 -11.97 -14.06 0.71
CA LEU A 194 -11.19 -12.95 1.24
C LEU A 194 -12.11 -11.74 1.47
N PRO A 195 -12.31 -11.28 2.73
CA PRO A 195 -13.10 -10.07 3.01
C PRO A 195 -12.63 -8.84 2.23
N GLN A 196 -11.31 -8.76 1.99
CA GLN A 196 -10.71 -7.69 1.22
C GLN A 196 -11.21 -7.66 -0.24
N VAL A 197 -11.59 -8.80 -0.81
CA VAL A 197 -12.18 -8.86 -2.15
C VAL A 197 -13.66 -8.47 -2.09
N THR A 198 -14.42 -8.97 -1.11
CA THR A 198 -15.88 -8.78 -1.02
C THR A 198 -16.31 -7.43 -0.46
N ASP A 199 -15.49 -6.80 0.38
CA ASP A 199 -15.73 -5.45 0.92
C ASP A 199 -15.54 -4.33 -0.12
N ARG A 200 -15.09 -4.67 -1.34
CA ARG A 200 -14.79 -3.74 -2.43
C ARG A 200 -15.78 -3.88 -3.58
N HIS A 201 -16.15 -2.74 -4.16
CA HIS A 201 -16.98 -2.70 -5.35
C HIS A 201 -16.09 -2.63 -6.60
N TRP A 202 -15.85 -3.79 -7.20
CA TRP A 202 -14.99 -3.88 -8.39
C TRP A 202 -15.68 -3.30 -9.62
N THR A 203 -14.97 -2.44 -10.35
CA THR A 203 -15.41 -1.94 -11.67
C THR A 203 -14.30 -2.13 -12.68
N LEU A 204 -14.64 -2.28 -13.95
CA LEU A 204 -13.66 -2.39 -15.04
C LEU A 204 -13.92 -1.28 -16.06
N SER A 205 -12.85 -0.62 -16.48
CA SER A 205 -12.86 0.37 -17.55
C SER A 205 -11.73 0.06 -18.53
N VAL A 206 -12.08 -0.05 -19.81
CA VAL A 206 -11.11 -0.34 -20.87
C VAL A 206 -10.88 0.93 -21.66
N VAL A 207 -9.61 1.33 -21.76
CA VAL A 207 -9.21 2.61 -22.38
C VAL A 207 -8.60 2.34 -23.75
N ALA A 208 -9.13 3.00 -24.78
CA ALA A 208 -8.70 2.95 -26.17
C ALA A 208 -7.38 3.72 -26.36
N SER A 209 -6.30 3.19 -25.81
CA SER A 209 -4.97 3.78 -25.91
C SER A 209 -3.92 2.68 -26.08
N ASP A 210 -2.88 3.01 -26.85
CA ASP A 210 -1.73 2.14 -27.14
C ASP A 210 -0.74 2.02 -25.98
N ALA A 211 -0.99 2.74 -24.87
CA ALA A 211 -0.22 2.58 -23.65
C ALA A 211 -0.32 1.13 -23.15
N LYS A 212 0.83 0.50 -22.93
CA LYS A 212 0.92 -0.88 -22.43
C LYS A 212 0.87 -0.87 -20.91
N ASN A 213 -0.33 -0.59 -20.37
CA ASN A 213 -0.51 -0.36 -18.95
C ASN A 213 -1.85 -0.92 -18.44
N ALA A 214 -1.90 -1.24 -17.15
CA ALA A 214 -3.11 -1.49 -16.38
C ALA A 214 -2.88 -0.94 -14.97
N TYR A 215 -3.93 -0.60 -14.24
CA TYR A 215 -3.80 -0.30 -12.82
C TYR A 215 -5.12 -0.46 -12.11
N VAL A 216 -5.06 -0.65 -10.79
CA VAL A 216 -6.25 -0.71 -9.94
C VAL A 216 -6.19 0.39 -8.89
N LEU A 217 -7.24 1.19 -8.82
CA LEU A 217 -7.37 2.26 -7.85
C LEU A 217 -7.76 1.71 -6.46
N PRO A 218 -7.50 2.45 -5.36
CA PRO A 218 -7.78 1.99 -4.00
C PRO A 218 -9.22 1.51 -3.76
N GLY A 219 -10.20 2.05 -4.51
CA GLY A 219 -11.61 1.67 -4.45
C GLY A 219 -11.98 0.34 -5.10
N GLY A 220 -11.05 -0.31 -5.83
CA GLY A 220 -11.33 -1.51 -6.64
C GLY A 220 -11.68 -1.22 -8.09
N ASN A 221 -11.43 0.01 -8.57
CA ASN A 221 -11.68 0.39 -9.96
C ASN A 221 -10.47 0.02 -10.83
N ILE A 222 -10.68 -0.88 -11.79
CA ILE A 222 -9.67 -1.45 -12.67
C ILE A 222 -9.68 -0.67 -13.99
N PHE A 223 -8.52 -0.15 -14.39
CA PHE A 223 -8.30 0.45 -15.71
C PHE A 223 -7.33 -0.41 -16.51
N VAL A 224 -7.74 -0.81 -17.72
CA VAL A 224 -6.90 -1.59 -18.64
C VAL A 224 -6.83 -0.88 -19.98
N PHE A 225 -5.62 -0.66 -20.48
CA PHE A 225 -5.39 0.00 -21.75
C PHE A 225 -5.31 -1.06 -22.85
N LEU A 226 -5.88 -0.80 -24.03
CA LEU A 226 -5.81 -1.76 -25.14
C LEU A 226 -4.37 -2.15 -25.52
N GLY A 227 -3.41 -1.24 -25.34
CA GLY A 227 -1.99 -1.54 -25.48
C GLY A 227 -1.48 -2.66 -24.57
N ALA A 228 -2.06 -2.85 -23.37
CA ALA A 228 -1.68 -3.95 -22.47
C ALA A 228 -1.95 -5.33 -23.09
N LEU A 229 -2.95 -5.44 -23.95
CA LEU A 229 -3.26 -6.68 -24.66
C LEU A 229 -2.18 -7.05 -25.68
N LYS A 230 -1.39 -6.08 -26.15
CA LYS A 230 -0.28 -6.30 -27.08
C LYS A 230 0.92 -6.95 -26.39
N ILE A 231 1.18 -6.63 -25.11
CA ILE A 231 2.32 -7.21 -24.37
C ILE A 231 2.03 -8.63 -23.89
N THR A 232 0.78 -8.94 -23.53
CA THR A 232 0.38 -10.29 -23.11
C THR A 232 0.28 -11.24 -24.30
N GLU A 233 0.64 -12.51 -24.13
CA GLU A 233 0.51 -13.56 -25.14
C GLU A 233 -0.82 -14.31 -25.03
N ASN A 234 -1.42 -14.39 -23.85
CA ASN A 234 -2.65 -15.15 -23.60
C ASN A 234 -3.45 -14.61 -22.39
N ASP A 235 -4.61 -15.22 -22.13
CA ASP A 235 -5.51 -14.85 -21.02
C ASP A 235 -4.88 -15.08 -19.65
N ASP A 236 -4.00 -16.09 -19.54
CA ASP A 236 -3.33 -16.42 -18.28
C ASP A 236 -2.35 -15.31 -17.89
N GLN A 237 -1.52 -14.81 -18.81
CA GLN A 237 -0.64 -13.65 -18.57
C GLN A 237 -1.44 -12.39 -18.21
N LEU A 238 -2.55 -12.14 -18.91
CA LEU A 238 -3.42 -11.01 -18.61
C LEU A 238 -4.05 -11.14 -17.21
N ALA A 239 -4.44 -12.35 -16.81
CA ALA A 239 -4.91 -12.62 -15.46
C ALA A 239 -3.83 -12.42 -14.40
N ILE A 240 -2.57 -12.76 -14.67
CA ILE A 240 -1.45 -12.48 -13.76
C ILE A 240 -1.30 -10.98 -13.52
N ILE A 241 -1.33 -10.16 -14.58
CA ILE A 241 -1.22 -8.70 -14.45
C ILE A 241 -2.36 -8.14 -13.61
N LEU A 242 -3.61 -8.55 -13.90
CA LEU A 242 -4.76 -8.06 -13.14
C LEU A 242 -4.73 -8.55 -11.68
N ALA A 243 -4.31 -9.80 -11.44
CA ALA A 243 -4.17 -10.33 -10.10
C ALA A 243 -3.06 -9.62 -9.29
N HIS A 244 -1.96 -9.23 -9.94
CA HIS A 244 -0.90 -8.41 -9.36
C HIS A 244 -1.43 -7.04 -8.94
N GLU A 245 -2.16 -6.36 -9.82
CA GLU A 245 -2.77 -5.06 -9.51
C GLU A 245 -3.84 -5.14 -8.41
N MET A 246 -4.67 -6.19 -8.45
CA MET A 246 -5.58 -6.51 -7.35
C MET A 246 -4.79 -6.70 -6.05
N GLY A 247 -3.64 -7.37 -6.11
CA GLY A 247 -2.73 -7.58 -4.98
C GLY A 247 -2.30 -6.27 -4.32
N HIS A 248 -1.85 -5.28 -5.09
CA HIS A 248 -1.52 -3.94 -4.57
C HIS A 248 -2.66 -3.30 -3.78
N VAL A 249 -3.88 -3.40 -4.29
CA VAL A 249 -5.06 -2.79 -3.65
C VAL A 249 -5.54 -3.56 -2.44
N LEU A 250 -5.53 -4.90 -2.49
CA LEU A 250 -5.89 -5.76 -1.37
C LEU A 250 -4.92 -5.56 -0.19
N LEU A 251 -3.63 -5.36 -0.49
CA LEU A 251 -2.56 -5.06 0.46
C LEU A 251 -2.44 -3.58 0.82
N GLN A 252 -3.30 -2.72 0.27
CA GLN A 252 -3.34 -1.27 0.55
C GLN A 252 -2.00 -0.55 0.26
N HIS A 253 -1.18 -1.04 -0.67
CA HIS A 253 0.11 -0.42 -1.02
C HIS A 253 0.00 1.08 -1.37
N PRO A 254 -1.00 1.54 -2.16
CA PRO A 254 -1.14 2.97 -2.45
C PRO A 254 -1.43 3.81 -1.19
N ILE A 255 -2.21 3.27 -0.26
CA ILE A 255 -2.56 3.96 1.00
C ILE A 255 -1.35 4.01 1.94
N GLU A 256 -0.58 2.93 2.01
CA GLU A 256 0.69 2.88 2.74
C GLU A 256 1.70 3.88 2.18
N GLN A 257 1.81 3.97 0.85
CA GLN A 257 2.68 4.95 0.19
C GLN A 257 2.27 6.39 0.51
N ILE A 258 0.97 6.71 0.45
CA ILE A 258 0.48 8.05 0.84
C ILE A 258 0.81 8.33 2.32
N SER A 259 0.55 7.37 3.20
CA SER A 259 0.80 7.49 4.64
C SER A 259 2.27 7.78 4.94
N ARG A 260 3.17 7.02 4.31
CA ARG A 260 4.62 7.21 4.42
C ARG A 260 5.07 8.56 3.87
N ASN A 261 4.57 8.97 2.70
CA ASN A 261 4.94 10.24 2.09
C ASN A 261 4.59 11.42 3.02
N VAL A 262 3.40 11.42 3.61
CA VAL A 262 2.99 12.46 4.58
C VAL A 262 3.93 12.49 5.79
N LEU A 263 4.29 11.32 6.34
CA LEU A 263 5.24 11.24 7.45
C LEU A 263 6.62 11.79 7.06
N LEU A 264 7.15 11.39 5.91
CA LEU A 264 8.44 11.87 5.39
C LEU A 264 8.42 13.39 5.17
N ASP A 265 7.33 13.94 4.64
CA ASP A 265 7.21 15.39 4.42
C ASP A 265 7.23 16.18 5.73
N ILE A 266 6.61 15.65 6.80
CA ILE A 266 6.67 16.23 8.14
C ILE A 266 8.10 16.15 8.69
N LEU A 267 8.75 14.98 8.58
CA LEU A 267 10.10 14.76 9.10
C LEU A 267 11.15 15.60 8.37
N LEU A 268 10.99 15.83 7.07
CA LEU A 268 11.92 16.57 6.23
C LEU A 268 11.72 18.10 6.31
N ALA A 269 10.61 18.58 6.87
CA ALA A 269 10.33 20.02 6.96
C ALA A 269 11.44 20.78 7.72
N ALA A 270 11.88 20.28 8.87
CA ALA A 270 12.95 20.93 9.65
C ALA A 270 14.33 20.89 8.93
N PRO A 271 14.81 19.74 8.41
CA PRO A 271 16.02 19.70 7.58
C PRO A 271 15.98 20.67 6.40
N ILE A 272 14.87 20.73 5.66
CA ILE A 272 14.71 21.67 4.53
C ILE A 272 14.85 23.11 5.02
N ALA A 273 14.14 23.48 6.09
CA ALA A 273 14.22 24.83 6.65
C ALA A 273 15.64 25.21 7.08
N ILE A 274 16.38 24.28 7.70
CA ILE A 274 17.78 24.49 8.12
C ILE A 274 18.66 24.71 6.89
N ILE A 275 18.56 23.86 5.86
CA ILE A 275 19.36 23.99 4.62
C ILE A 275 19.20 25.39 4.01
N TRP A 276 17.95 25.86 3.88
CA TRP A 276 17.64 27.18 3.32
C TRP A 276 17.99 28.35 4.26
N ALA A 277 18.09 28.10 5.56
CA ALA A 277 18.54 29.08 6.54
C ALA A 277 20.06 29.27 6.55
N THR A 278 20.84 28.21 6.25
CA THR A 278 22.30 28.21 6.44
C THR A 278 23.10 28.41 5.15
N PHE A 279 22.67 27.83 4.02
CA PHE A 279 23.48 27.80 2.80
C PHE A 279 23.08 28.89 1.78
N PRO A 280 24.01 29.34 0.91
CA PRO A 280 23.68 30.10 -0.29
C PRO A 280 22.63 29.39 -1.14
N ASP A 281 21.78 30.14 -1.85
CA ASP A 281 20.56 29.59 -2.45
C ASP A 281 20.84 28.47 -3.48
N LEU A 282 21.89 28.60 -4.30
CA LEU A 282 22.29 27.54 -5.24
C LEU A 282 22.76 26.28 -4.51
N LEU A 283 23.56 26.43 -3.46
CA LEU A 283 24.07 25.31 -2.67
C LEU A 283 22.94 24.64 -1.87
N ALA A 284 22.02 25.43 -1.31
CA ALA A 284 20.83 24.93 -0.62
C ALA A 284 19.96 24.07 -1.56
N LEU A 285 19.75 24.51 -2.80
CA LEU A 285 19.03 23.76 -3.82
C LEU A 285 19.73 22.42 -4.12
N LEU A 286 21.04 22.43 -4.33
CA LEU A 286 21.82 21.22 -4.60
C LEU A 286 21.77 20.23 -3.43
N ILE A 287 21.97 20.70 -2.19
CA ILE A 287 21.90 19.86 -0.99
C ILE A 287 20.50 19.27 -0.81
N GLN A 288 19.45 20.06 -1.02
CA GLN A 288 18.08 19.56 -0.94
C GLN A 288 17.80 18.49 -2.00
N ALA A 289 18.23 18.72 -3.25
CA ALA A 289 18.06 17.75 -4.34
C ALA A 289 18.77 16.42 -4.02
N LEU A 290 20.03 16.48 -3.55
CA LEU A 290 20.76 15.30 -3.08
C LEU A 290 20.07 14.61 -1.90
N GLY A 291 19.54 15.38 -0.95
CA GLY A 291 18.81 14.84 0.20
C GLY A 291 17.52 14.11 -0.19
N VAL A 292 16.75 14.64 -1.15
CA VAL A 292 15.56 13.95 -1.68
C VAL A 292 15.95 12.64 -2.37
N ASN A 293 16.97 12.67 -3.23
CA ASN A 293 17.47 11.46 -3.90
C ASN A 293 17.94 10.41 -2.89
N LEU A 294 18.61 10.82 -1.82
CA LEU A 294 19.06 9.92 -0.77
C LEU A 294 17.88 9.26 -0.03
N VAL A 295 16.84 10.03 0.31
CA VAL A 295 15.60 9.49 0.92
C VAL A 295 14.93 8.50 -0.01
N ASP A 296 14.87 8.80 -1.31
CA ASP A 296 14.27 7.89 -2.28
C ASP A 296 15.04 6.58 -2.38
N VAL A 297 16.37 6.62 -2.44
CA VAL A 297 17.21 5.41 -2.50
C VAL A 297 17.16 4.60 -1.22
N LEU A 298 17.19 5.24 -0.04
CA LEU A 298 17.28 4.54 1.24
C LEU A 298 15.94 4.08 1.81
N VAL A 299 14.85 4.78 1.47
CA VAL A 299 13.53 4.55 2.09
C VAL A 299 12.48 4.19 1.05
N THR A 300 12.32 5.01 0.00
CA THR A 300 11.23 4.84 -0.96
C THR A 300 11.41 3.59 -1.82
N LEU A 301 12.60 3.39 -2.41
CA LEU A 301 12.88 2.30 -3.34
C LEU A 301 12.84 0.90 -2.70
N PRO A 302 13.49 0.63 -1.55
CA PRO A 302 13.41 -0.70 -0.94
C PRO A 302 11.97 -1.07 -0.58
N HIS A 303 11.20 -0.10 -0.09
CA HIS A 303 9.79 -0.32 0.22
C HIS A 303 8.94 -0.56 -1.03
N SER A 304 9.21 0.16 -2.13
CA SER A 304 8.55 -0.09 -3.41
C SER A 304 8.82 -1.51 -3.91
N ARG A 305 10.08 -1.98 -3.82
CA ARG A 305 10.45 -3.36 -4.21
C ARG A 305 9.75 -4.40 -3.34
N GLN A 306 9.67 -4.18 -2.03
CA GLN A 306 8.93 -5.05 -1.12
C GLN A 306 7.43 -5.14 -1.50
N ALA A 307 6.83 -4.01 -1.87
CA ALA A 307 5.43 -3.96 -2.30
C ALA A 307 5.20 -4.73 -3.61
N GLU A 308 6.13 -4.70 -4.56
CA GLU A 308 6.06 -5.53 -5.79
C GLU A 308 6.11 -7.02 -5.46
N ILE A 309 7.03 -7.45 -4.60
CA ILE A 309 7.16 -8.86 -4.19
C ILE A 309 5.91 -9.35 -3.46
N GLU A 310 5.32 -8.53 -2.58
CA GLU A 310 4.08 -8.87 -1.89
C GLU A 310 2.88 -8.95 -2.84
N ALA A 311 2.82 -8.05 -3.83
CA ALA A 311 1.79 -8.07 -4.85
C ALA A 311 1.95 -9.26 -5.81
N ASP A 312 3.18 -9.65 -6.17
CA ASP A 312 3.48 -10.88 -6.92
C ASP A 312 3.04 -12.12 -6.14
N ASP A 313 3.41 -12.21 -4.86
CA ASP A 313 3.06 -13.31 -3.97
C ASP A 313 1.55 -13.47 -3.84
N LEU A 314 0.82 -12.37 -3.62
CA LEU A 314 -0.63 -12.43 -3.54
C LEU A 314 -1.25 -12.69 -4.93
N GLY A 315 -0.78 -12.02 -5.97
CA GLY A 315 -1.29 -12.11 -7.34
C GLY A 315 -1.22 -13.53 -7.90
N ILE A 316 -0.08 -14.21 -7.76
CA ILE A 316 0.04 -15.61 -8.22
C ILE A 316 -0.91 -16.55 -7.46
N ARG A 317 -1.17 -16.28 -6.16
CA ARG A 317 -2.13 -17.05 -5.36
C ARG A 317 -3.58 -16.79 -5.83
N LEU A 318 -3.94 -15.54 -6.09
CA LEU A 318 -5.27 -15.18 -6.61
C LEU A 318 -5.53 -15.83 -7.97
N ALA A 319 -4.55 -15.79 -8.88
CA ALA A 319 -4.62 -16.40 -10.20
C ALA A 319 -4.63 -17.94 -10.14
N ALA A 320 -3.87 -18.52 -9.19
CA ALA A 320 -3.88 -19.96 -8.93
C ALA A 320 -5.29 -20.44 -8.56
N ARG A 321 -5.94 -19.77 -7.61
CA ARG A 321 -7.30 -20.07 -7.15
C ARG A 321 -8.33 -19.88 -8.25
N ALA A 322 -8.13 -18.89 -9.10
CA ALA A 322 -8.98 -18.61 -10.26
C ALA A 322 -8.72 -19.53 -11.45
N CYS A 323 -7.90 -20.57 -11.30
CA CYS A 323 -7.68 -21.55 -12.34
C CYS A 323 -7.06 -20.95 -13.65
N PHE A 324 -6.19 -19.92 -13.57
CA PHE A 324 -5.24 -19.49 -14.64
C PHE A 324 -3.82 -20.07 -14.57
N ASP A 325 -3.20 -20.47 -15.68
CA ASP A 325 -1.86 -21.09 -15.68
C ASP A 325 -0.80 -20.16 -15.06
N VAL A 326 -0.46 -20.41 -13.80
CA VAL A 326 0.45 -19.55 -13.02
C VAL A 326 1.89 -19.60 -13.52
N ARG A 327 2.26 -20.57 -14.35
CA ARG A 327 3.59 -20.64 -14.99
C ARG A 327 3.83 -19.45 -15.92
N GLU A 328 2.76 -18.88 -16.46
CA GLU A 328 2.78 -17.69 -17.30
C GLU A 328 3.23 -16.43 -16.55
N ALA A 329 3.17 -16.42 -15.21
CA ALA A 329 3.71 -15.32 -14.42
C ALA A 329 5.22 -15.17 -14.63
N VAL A 330 5.96 -16.28 -14.58
CA VAL A 330 7.41 -16.30 -14.81
C VAL A 330 7.73 -15.87 -16.23
N VAL A 331 6.96 -16.36 -17.21
CA VAL A 331 7.13 -15.99 -18.62
C VAL A 331 6.92 -14.49 -18.83
N PHE A 332 5.86 -13.92 -18.25
CA PHE A 332 5.58 -12.49 -18.36
C PHE A 332 6.72 -11.63 -17.81
N TRP A 333 7.27 -11.95 -16.64
CA TRP A 333 8.38 -11.18 -16.08
C TRP A 333 9.69 -11.36 -16.83
N LYS A 334 9.91 -12.52 -17.46
CA LYS A 334 11.02 -12.70 -18.42
C LYS A 334 10.85 -11.83 -19.66
N ILE A 335 9.62 -11.66 -20.17
CA ILE A 335 9.35 -10.72 -21.27
C ILE A 335 9.68 -9.30 -20.83
N MET A 336 9.27 -8.87 -19.63
CA MET A 336 9.61 -7.53 -19.11
C MET A 336 11.12 -7.32 -18.94
N GLN A 337 11.84 -8.35 -18.47
CA GLN A 337 13.30 -8.33 -18.40
C GLN A 337 13.92 -8.15 -19.80
N LEU A 338 13.50 -8.93 -20.79
CA LEU A 338 13.99 -8.80 -22.16
C LEU A 338 13.74 -7.41 -22.75
N LEU A 339 12.56 -6.83 -22.50
CA LEU A 339 12.24 -5.46 -22.96
C LEU A 339 13.15 -4.42 -22.32
N THR A 340 13.53 -4.62 -21.06
CA THR A 340 14.53 -3.80 -20.36
C THR A 340 15.92 -3.97 -20.99
N ASP A 341 16.33 -5.21 -21.29
CA ASP A 341 17.62 -5.52 -21.91
C ASP A 341 17.74 -4.95 -23.34
N PHE A 342 16.63 -4.96 -24.08
CA PHE A 342 16.51 -4.32 -25.40
C PHE A 342 16.41 -2.80 -25.34
N LYS A 343 16.45 -2.20 -24.13
CA LYS A 343 16.41 -0.76 -23.89
C LYS A 343 15.15 -0.10 -24.45
N VAL A 344 14.01 -0.79 -24.41
CA VAL A 344 12.73 -0.18 -24.73
C VAL A 344 12.48 0.94 -23.74
N GLU A 345 12.16 2.13 -24.25
CA GLU A 345 11.99 3.28 -23.38
C GLU A 345 10.73 3.10 -22.51
N PRO A 346 10.78 3.45 -21.22
CA PRO A 346 9.61 3.32 -20.34
C PRO A 346 8.40 4.15 -20.80
N LYS A 347 8.58 5.17 -21.64
CA LYS A 347 7.47 5.92 -22.25
C LYS A 347 6.62 5.03 -23.19
N ASP A 348 7.24 4.03 -23.82
CA ASP A 348 6.57 3.12 -24.76
C ASP A 348 5.85 1.98 -24.04
N ILE A 349 6.33 1.63 -22.84
CA ILE A 349 5.78 0.63 -21.93
C ILE A 349 5.80 1.17 -20.49
N PRO A 350 4.81 2.00 -20.08
CA PRO A 350 4.79 2.63 -18.76
C PRO A 350 4.97 1.65 -17.60
N TRP A 351 4.46 0.41 -17.77
CA TRP A 351 4.59 -0.69 -16.83
C TRP A 351 6.04 -0.99 -16.39
N LEU A 352 7.04 -0.81 -17.26
CA LEU A 352 8.46 -1.02 -16.93
C LEU A 352 8.96 -0.04 -15.86
N SER A 353 8.43 1.19 -15.86
CA SER A 353 8.79 2.20 -14.86
C SER A 353 7.95 2.13 -13.59
N THR A 354 6.68 1.76 -13.69
CA THR A 354 5.78 1.71 -12.53
C THR A 354 6.00 0.45 -11.69
N HIS A 355 6.47 -0.65 -12.29
CA HIS A 355 6.66 -1.95 -11.64
C HIS A 355 8.08 -2.51 -11.85
N PRO A 356 9.13 -1.90 -11.28
CA PRO A 356 10.53 -2.25 -11.57
C PRO A 356 10.96 -3.62 -10.99
N ASN A 357 12.24 -3.94 -11.17
CA ASN A 357 12.93 -5.10 -10.57
C ASN A 357 12.58 -6.47 -11.17
N HIS A 358 12.43 -6.53 -12.49
CA HIS A 358 11.90 -7.72 -13.19
C HIS A 358 12.71 -9.02 -12.99
N GLU A 359 14.04 -8.95 -12.94
CA GLU A 359 14.88 -10.14 -12.75
C GLU A 359 14.69 -10.78 -11.36
N GLU A 360 14.65 -9.96 -10.29
CA GLU A 360 14.43 -10.46 -8.93
C GLU A 360 13.03 -11.07 -8.78
N ARG A 361 12.03 -10.43 -9.39
CA ARG A 361 10.63 -10.87 -9.39
C ARG A 361 10.44 -12.20 -10.12
N GLU A 362 11.09 -12.37 -11.27
CA GLU A 362 11.11 -13.64 -12.00
C GLU A 362 11.65 -14.77 -11.12
N LYS A 363 12.82 -14.57 -10.49
CA LYS A 363 13.44 -15.57 -9.62
C LYS A 363 12.56 -15.90 -8.42
N HIS A 364 11.95 -14.87 -7.82
CA HIS A 364 11.03 -15.01 -6.69
C HIS A 364 9.80 -15.84 -7.08
N LEU A 365 9.14 -15.52 -8.19
CA LEU A 365 7.96 -16.26 -8.68
C LEU A 365 8.30 -17.69 -9.11
N SER A 366 9.46 -17.89 -9.72
CA SER A 366 10.00 -19.23 -10.03
C SER A 366 10.16 -20.07 -8.75
N ALA A 367 10.66 -19.48 -7.66
CA ALA A 367 10.76 -20.16 -6.36
C ALA A 367 9.38 -20.47 -5.74
N LYS A 368 8.38 -19.62 -5.98
CA LYS A 368 6.99 -19.77 -5.50
C LYS A 368 6.14 -20.71 -6.36
N MET A 369 6.61 -21.11 -7.53
CA MET A 369 5.81 -21.85 -8.52
C MET A 369 5.19 -23.13 -7.95
N LYS A 370 5.97 -23.91 -7.20
CA LYS A 370 5.48 -25.16 -6.58
C LYS A 370 4.30 -24.91 -5.63
N GLU A 371 4.38 -23.85 -4.83
CA GLU A 371 3.32 -23.44 -3.91
C GLU A 371 2.07 -23.01 -4.69
N ALA A 372 2.23 -22.19 -5.72
CA ALA A 372 1.12 -21.73 -6.55
C ALA A 372 0.40 -22.89 -7.28
N LEU A 373 1.15 -23.86 -7.81
CA LEU A 373 0.58 -25.07 -8.43
C LEU A 373 -0.15 -25.98 -7.43
N LEU A 374 0.31 -26.02 -6.18
CA LEU A 374 -0.39 -26.73 -5.11
C LEU A 374 -1.73 -26.05 -4.79
N ILE A 375 -1.74 -24.71 -4.65
CA ILE A 375 -2.96 -23.93 -4.41
C ILE A 375 -4.00 -24.17 -5.51
N ARG A 376 -3.54 -24.21 -6.77
CA ARG A 376 -4.35 -24.62 -7.92
C ARG A 376 -5.04 -25.95 -7.74
N THR A 377 -4.25 -26.96 -7.38
CA THR A 377 -4.73 -28.33 -7.22
C THR A 377 -5.74 -28.41 -6.08
N GLN A 378 -5.46 -27.73 -4.96
CA GLN A 378 -6.36 -27.64 -3.80
C GLN A 378 -7.66 -26.88 -4.12
N SER A 379 -7.61 -25.94 -5.07
CA SER A 379 -8.78 -25.19 -5.55
C SER A 379 -9.63 -25.98 -6.56
N GLY A 380 -9.29 -27.25 -6.83
CA GLY A 380 -10.04 -28.10 -7.76
C GLY A 380 -9.86 -27.72 -9.23
N CYS A 381 -8.78 -27.01 -9.58
CA CYS A 381 -8.53 -26.59 -10.95
C CYS A 381 -8.20 -27.78 -11.87
N PRO A 382 -8.56 -27.70 -13.17
CA PRO A 382 -8.14 -28.68 -14.16
C PRO A 382 -6.62 -28.83 -14.21
N LYS A 383 -6.16 -30.04 -14.55
CA LYS A 383 -4.73 -30.29 -14.80
C LYS A 383 -4.26 -29.37 -15.93
N LEU A 384 -3.09 -28.76 -15.73
CA LEU A 384 -2.44 -27.96 -16.75
C LEU A 384 -1.95 -28.84 -17.91
N SER A 385 -1.74 -28.20 -19.06
CA SER A 385 -1.14 -28.84 -20.22
C SER A 385 0.23 -29.43 -19.88
N ARG A 386 0.60 -30.52 -20.56
CA ARG A 386 1.98 -31.07 -20.52
C ARG A 386 2.99 -30.08 -21.10
N TYR A 387 2.54 -29.17 -21.96
CA TYR A 387 3.36 -28.06 -22.42
C TYR A 387 3.67 -27.11 -21.26
N ASP A 388 4.96 -26.87 -21.03
CA ASP A 388 5.43 -25.90 -20.05
C ASP A 388 5.83 -24.59 -20.75
N PRO A 389 5.12 -23.48 -20.48
CA PRO A 389 5.42 -22.21 -21.13
C PRO A 389 6.79 -21.64 -20.69
N ILE A 390 7.29 -21.99 -19.50
CA ILE A 390 8.61 -21.56 -19.02
C ILE A 390 9.72 -22.26 -19.80
N GLU A 391 9.61 -23.58 -19.99
CA GLU A 391 10.58 -24.35 -20.78
C GLU A 391 10.60 -23.87 -22.24
N SER A 392 9.41 -23.68 -22.83
CA SER A 392 9.31 -23.20 -24.20
C SER A 392 9.80 -21.77 -24.38
N PHE A 393 9.70 -20.92 -23.36
CA PHE A 393 10.28 -19.59 -23.40
C PHE A 393 11.81 -19.67 -23.35
N ASN A 394 12.35 -20.48 -22.45
CA ASN A 394 13.80 -20.66 -22.27
C ASN A 394 14.47 -21.34 -23.47
N SER A 395 13.74 -22.15 -24.25
CA SER A 395 14.29 -22.80 -25.45
C SER A 395 14.53 -21.85 -26.62
N ARG A 396 13.98 -20.62 -26.58
CA ARG A 396 14.17 -19.60 -27.62
C ARG A 396 15.44 -18.78 -27.36
N SER A 397 16.23 -18.55 -28.40
CA SER A 397 17.35 -17.60 -28.37
C SER A 397 16.86 -16.15 -28.28
N THR A 398 17.73 -15.25 -27.81
CA THR A 398 17.47 -13.80 -27.78
C THR A 398 17.04 -13.24 -29.14
N LYS A 399 17.61 -13.74 -30.25
CA LYS A 399 17.23 -13.33 -31.62
C LYS A 399 15.80 -13.76 -31.97
N GLN A 400 15.40 -14.96 -31.56
CA GLN A 400 14.03 -15.44 -31.76
C GLN A 400 13.03 -14.63 -30.94
N HIS A 401 13.36 -14.31 -29.68
CA HIS A 401 12.55 -13.42 -28.85
C HIS A 401 12.41 -12.02 -29.46
N ALA A 402 13.52 -11.42 -29.91
CA ALA A 402 13.47 -10.12 -30.57
C ALA A 402 12.60 -10.15 -31.84
N SER A 403 12.71 -11.22 -32.65
CA SER A 403 11.90 -11.39 -33.86
C SER A 403 10.41 -11.53 -33.52
N HIS A 404 10.09 -12.27 -32.45
CA HIS A 404 8.73 -12.42 -31.96
C HIS A 404 8.13 -11.09 -31.47
N LEU A 405 8.88 -10.33 -30.65
CA LEU A 405 8.43 -9.04 -30.13
C LEU A 405 8.27 -7.99 -31.24
N LYS A 406 9.13 -8.02 -32.27
CA LYS A 406 8.98 -7.19 -33.48
C LYS A 406 7.72 -7.53 -34.26
N ALA A 407 7.43 -8.82 -34.45
CA ALA A 407 6.20 -9.26 -35.12
C ALA A 407 4.93 -8.80 -34.37
N LYS A 408 5.01 -8.62 -33.04
CA LYS A 408 3.94 -8.05 -32.22
C LYS A 408 3.91 -6.50 -32.20
N GLY A 409 4.89 -5.84 -32.82
CA GLY A 409 5.02 -4.37 -32.78
C GLY A 409 5.36 -3.81 -31.40
N ILE A 410 6.10 -4.58 -30.58
CA ILE A 410 6.57 -4.15 -29.25
C ILE A 410 7.99 -3.57 -29.32
N LEU A 411 8.85 -4.18 -30.14
CA LEU A 411 10.15 -3.68 -30.59
C LEU A 411 10.04 -3.18 -32.03
#